data_AF-A0A1X0HPX5-F1
#
_entry.id   AF-A0A1X0HPX5-F1
#
_cell.length_a   1.000
_cell.length_b   1.000
_cell.length_c   1.000
_cell.angle_alpha   90.00
_cell.angle_beta   90.00
_cell.angle_gamma   90.00
#
_symmetry.space_group_name_H-M   'P 1'
#
loop_
_entity.id
_entity.type
_entity.pdbx_description
1 polymer ?
#
loop_
_entity_poly.entity_id
_entity_poly.type
_entity_poly.pdbx_seq_one_letter_code
_entity_poly.pdbx_strand_id
1 'polypeptide(L)' 'LLLCKRHNLRISELMLANERIWRSETDIREGLRRIWQAMRDCVDNGLRNEGILPGGLNVQRRAARLHRNLQEIGKPN' A
#
# COMPACT_ATOMS: atom_id res chain seq x y z
N LEU A 1 6.68 -22.19 -9.28
CA LEU A 1 6.47 -23.08 -8.12
C LEU A 1 7.54 -24.16 -7.94
N LEU A 2 8.29 -24.57 -8.98
CA LEU A 2 9.30 -25.65 -8.87
C LEU A 2 10.32 -25.43 -7.74
N LEU A 3 10.90 -24.23 -7.65
CA LEU A 3 11.85 -23.88 -6.59
C LEU A 3 11.22 -23.88 -5.20
N CYS A 4 10.03 -23.29 -5.04
CA CYS A 4 9.30 -23.29 -3.77
C CYS A 4 9.02 -24.72 -3.28
N LYS A 5 8.57 -25.62 -4.17
CA LYS A 5 8.32 -27.03 -3.85
C LYS A 5 9.60 -27.79 -3.51
N ARG A 6 10.70 -27.55 -4.25
CA ARG A 6 11.99 -28.19 -4.03
C ARG A 6 12.61 -27.80 -2.68
N HIS A 7 12.50 -26.53 -2.30
CA HIS A 7 13.07 -26.00 -1.06
C HIS A 7 12.11 -26.06 0.13
N ASN A 8 10.87 -26.54 -0.07
CA ASN A 8 9.80 -26.53 0.92
C ASN A 8 9.56 -25.14 1.55
N LEU A 9 9.62 -24.10 0.72
CA LEU A 9 9.44 -22.70 1.12
C LEU A 9 8.19 -22.11 0.50
N ARG A 10 7.53 -21.20 1.22
CA ARG A 10 6.54 -20.27 0.68
C ARG A 10 7.22 -19.31 -0.30
N ILE A 11 6.45 -18.71 -1.19
CA ILE A 11 6.96 -17.72 -2.16
C ILE A 11 7.64 -16.55 -1.42
N SER A 12 7.02 -16.06 -0.34
CA SER A 12 7.57 -14.98 0.49
C SER A 12 8.90 -15.35 1.15
N GLU A 13 9.05 -16.59 1.60
CA GLU A 13 10.27 -17.09 2.23
C GLU A 13 11.38 -17.27 1.21
N LEU A 14 11.06 -17.78 0.02
CA LEU A 14 12.00 -17.87 -1.09
C LEU A 14 12.50 -16.49 -1.51
N MET A 15 11.60 -15.51 -1.62
CA MET A 15 11.96 -14.13 -1.94
C MET A 15 12.82 -13.50 -0.84
N LEU A 16 12.50 -13.71 0.43
CA LEU A 16 13.32 -13.24 1.54
C LEU A 16 14.72 -13.84 1.50
N ALA A 17 14.84 -15.15 1.23
CA ALA A 17 16.12 -15.83 1.09
C ALA A 17 16.97 -15.24 -0.06
N ASN A 18 16.33 -14.94 -1.20
CA ASN A 18 17.01 -14.29 -2.32
C ASN A 18 17.51 -12.88 -1.96
N GLU A 19 16.66 -12.07 -1.34
CA GLU A 19 17.01 -10.68 -0.96
C GLU A 19 18.11 -10.61 0.09
N ARG A 20 18.19 -11.60 0.99
CA ARG A 20 19.24 -11.72 2.02
C ARG A 20 20.65 -11.89 1.46
N ILE A 21 20.80 -12.17 0.16
CA ILE A 21 22.10 -12.18 -0.52
C ILE A 21 22.68 -10.76 -0.62
N TRP A 22 21.83 -9.75 -0.78
CA TRP A 22 22.27 -8.36 -1.00
C TRP A 22 22.17 -7.47 0.22
N ARG A 23 21.29 -7.78 1.18
CA ARG A 23 20.99 -6.93 2.34
C ARG A 23 20.68 -7.77 3.57
N SER A 24 20.80 -7.18 4.77
CA SER A 24 20.37 -7.86 5.99
C SER A 24 18.84 -8.02 6.01
N GLU A 25 18.34 -9.01 6.76
CA GLU A 25 16.90 -9.19 6.93
C GLU A 25 16.23 -7.97 7.57
N THR A 26 16.93 -7.29 8.49
CA THR A 26 16.47 -6.05 9.11
C THR A 26 16.28 -4.95 8.06
N ASP A 27 17.27 -4.73 7.20
CA ASP A 27 17.19 -3.71 6.13
C ASP A 27 16.04 -3.98 5.15
N ILE A 28 15.82 -5.25 4.82
CA ILE A 28 14.72 -5.68 3.94
C ILE A 28 13.38 -5.35 4.60
N ARG A 29 13.19 -5.74 5.86
CA ARG A 29 11.94 -5.48 6.60
C ARG A 29 11.68 -3.99 6.78
N GLU A 30 12.72 -3.21 7.08
CA GLU A 30 12.62 -1.75 7.19
C GLU A 30 12.29 -1.11 5.85
N GLY A 31 12.93 -1.55 4.76
CA GLY A 31 12.63 -1.07 3.41
C GLY A 31 11.18 -1.32 3.01
N LEU A 32 10.68 -2.54 3.25
CA LEU A 32 9.27 -2.89 3.03
C LEU A 32 8.33 -2.02 3.88
N ARG A 33 8.68 -1.76 5.14
CA ARG A 33 7.89 -0.90 6.02
C ARG A 33 7.85 0.54 5.55
N ARG A 34 8.97 1.08 5.03
CA ARG A 34 9.02 2.43 4.44
C ARG A 34 8.12 2.55 3.21
N ILE A 35 8.16 1.56 2.31
CA ILE A 35 7.29 1.54 1.12
C ILE A 35 5.83 1.49 1.53
N TRP A 36 5.49 0.60 2.47
CA TRP A 36 4.12 0.49 2.99
C TRP A 36 3.65 1.80 3.64
N GLN A 37 4.50 2.45 4.42
CA GLN A 37 4.17 3.73 5.05
C GLN A 37 3.89 4.81 3.98
N ALA A 38 4.73 4.91 2.95
CA ALA A 38 4.49 5.84 1.84
C ALA A 38 3.16 5.56 1.11
N MET A 39 2.83 4.28 0.87
CA MET A 39 1.53 3.91 0.29
C MET A 39 0.37 4.34 1.18
N ARG A 40 0.48 4.10 2.49
CA ARG A 40 -0.54 4.49 3.47
C ARG A 40 -0.72 6.00 3.53
N ASP A 41 0.37 6.75 3.59
CA ASP A 41 0.34 8.22 3.62
C ASP A 41 -0.28 8.79 2.34
N CYS A 42 0.03 8.20 1.17
CA CYS A 42 -0.61 8.57 -0.10
C CYS A 42 -2.13 8.35 -0.08
N VAL A 43 -2.60 7.24 0.50
CA VAL A 43 -4.03 6.97 0.66
C VAL A 43 -4.65 8.00 1.60
N ASP A 44 -4.07 8.23 2.78
CA ASP A 44 -4.58 9.18 3.77
C ASP A 44 -4.66 10.60 3.19
N ASN A 45 -3.64 11.02 2.43
CA ASN A 45 -3.64 12.30 1.70
C ASN A 45 -4.76 12.35 0.66
N GLY A 46 -5.00 11.27 -0.08
CA GLY A 46 -6.08 11.18 -1.05
C GLY A 46 -7.47 11.25 -0.41
N LEU A 47 -7.65 10.69 0.78
CA LEU A 47 -8.90 10.71 1.54
C LEU A 47 -9.18 12.06 2.22
N ARG A 48 -8.16 12.89 2.44
CA ARG A 48 -8.29 14.23 3.07
C ARG A 48 -8.42 15.36 2.06
N ASN A 49 -7.72 15.26 0.93
CA ASN A 49 -7.61 16.37 -0.02
C ASN A 49 -8.83 16.49 -0.93
N GLU A 50 -9.41 17.69 -0.96
CA GLU A 50 -10.55 18.05 -1.81
C GLU A 50 -10.15 19.04 -2.91
N GLY A 51 -11.12 19.41 -3.74
CA GLY A 51 -10.94 20.38 -4.82
C GLY A 51 -10.86 19.77 -6.21
N ILE A 52 -10.35 20.55 -7.17
CA ILE A 52 -10.27 20.21 -8.59
C ILE A 52 -8.84 19.83 -8.94
N LEU A 53 -8.65 18.77 -9.73
CA LEU A 53 -7.35 18.37 -10.24
C LEU A 53 -6.80 19.43 -11.21
N PRO A 54 -5.50 19.76 -11.13
CA PRO A 54 -4.87 20.62 -12.12
C PRO A 54 -4.90 19.94 -13.50
N GLY A 55 -4.79 20.73 -14.57
CA GLY A 55 -4.80 20.24 -15.96
C GLY A 55 -5.98 20.70 -16.82
N GLY A 56 -6.80 21.64 -16.34
CA GLY A 56 -7.82 22.33 -17.15
C GLY A 56 -9.08 21.54 -17.48
N LEU A 57 -9.18 20.28 -17.02
CA LEU A 57 -10.32 19.40 -17.29
C LEU A 57 -11.45 19.50 -16.24
N ASN A 58 -11.35 20.42 -15.27
CA ASN A 58 -12.32 20.62 -14.18
C ASN A 58 -12.72 19.33 -13.42
N VAL A 59 -11.79 18.37 -13.30
CA VAL A 59 -12.04 17.07 -12.66
C VAL A 59 -12.02 17.22 -11.14
N GLN A 60 -13.14 16.95 -10.48
CA GLN A 60 -13.22 16.98 -9.02
C GLN A 60 -12.54 15.77 -8.37
N ARG A 61 -11.84 15.99 -7.25
CA ARG A 61 -11.33 14.93 -6.39
C ARG A 61 -12.50 14.24 -5.67
N ARG A 62 -12.65 12.92 -5.86
CA ARG A 62 -13.80 12.14 -5.37
C ARG A 62 -13.56 11.38 -4.07
N ALA A 63 -12.32 11.06 -3.76
CA ALA A 63 -11.96 10.13 -2.69
C ALA A 63 -12.42 10.58 -1.29
N ALA A 64 -12.21 11.85 -0.93
CA ALA A 64 -12.63 12.39 0.36
C ALA A 64 -14.15 12.31 0.61
N ARG A 65 -14.95 12.68 -0.42
CA ARG A 65 -16.41 12.58 -0.35
C ARG A 65 -16.87 11.14 -0.21
N LEU A 66 -16.32 10.24 -1.03
CA LEU A 66 -16.67 8.81 -0.97
C LEU A 66 -16.34 8.21 0.40
N HIS A 67 -15.20 8.58 0.98
CA HIS A 67 -14.79 8.12 2.31
C HIS A 67 -15.79 8.52 3.40
N ARG A 68 -16.22 9.79 3.44
CA ARG A 68 -17.25 10.25 4.39
C ARG A 68 -18.56 9.50 4.24
N ASN A 69 -19.03 9.33 3.00
CA ASN A 69 -20.27 8.60 2.73
C ASN A 69 -20.21 7.15 3.25
N LEU A 70 -19.08 6.47 3.05
CA LEU A 70 -18.89 5.10 3.54
C LEU A 70 -18.84 5.03 5.08
N GLN A 71 -18.24 6.04 5.73
CA GLN A 71 -18.23 6.13 7.19
C GLN A 71 -19.63 6.37 7.78
N GLU A 72 -20.48 7.14 7.09
CA GLU A 72 -21.87 7.38 7.51
C GLU A 72 -22.75 6.14 7.38
N ILE A 73 -22.62 5.40 6.27
CA ILE A 73 -23.35 4.13 6.08
C ILE A 73 -22.99 3.09 7.15
N GLY A 74 -21.75 3.11 7.65
CA GLY A 74 -21.26 2.17 8.66
C GLY A 74 -21.64 2.50 10.11
N LYS A 75 -22.36 3.59 10.39
CA LYS A 75 -22.78 3.91 11.76
C LYS A 75 -24.00 3.06 12.15
N PRO A 76 -23.94 2.24 13.22
CA PRO A 76 -25.13 1.60 13.75
C PRO A 76 -26.09 2.68 14.28
N ASN A 77 -27.38 2.51 13.97
CA ASN A 77 -28.47 3.39 14.42
C ASN A 77 -28.51 3.58 15.94
#